data_AF-A0A6A6ISQ6-F1
#
_entry.id   AF-A0A6A6ISQ6-F1
#
_cell.length_a   1.000
_cell.length_b   1.000
_cell.length_c   1.000
_cell.angle_alpha   90.00
_cell.angle_beta   90.00
_cell.angle_gamma   90.00
#
_symmetry.space_group_name_H-M   'P 1'
#
loop_
_entity.id
_entity.type
_entity.pdbx_description
1 polymer ?
#
loop_
_entity_poly.entity_id
_entity_poly.type
_entity_poly.pdbx_seq_one_letter_code
_entity_poly.pdbx_strand_id
1 'polypeptide(L)'
;MIHKMYELGLLPDDDVFHLYHGDFQSRNLLVKVVDDSTVKITDDDAYEEEEEDAMKTPEDIERSEFKRMFEEIVGTNFSRYSYLPSYILAHWMYYILTRGVCSGGDLYVAEEIISKFKKLHCSS
;
A
#
# COMPACT_ATOMS: atom_id res chain seq x y z
N MET A 1 -21.34 -2.72 -7.94
CA MET A 1 -21.31 -4.15 -7.56
C MET A 1 -21.46 -4.32 -6.05
N ILE A 2 -20.73 -3.56 -5.22
CA ILE A 2 -20.78 -3.65 -3.75
C ILE A 2 -22.16 -3.34 -3.13
N HIS A 3 -22.85 -2.29 -3.59
CA HIS A 3 -24.21 -1.96 -3.13
C HIS A 3 -25.21 -3.12 -3.35
N LYS A 4 -25.05 -3.87 -4.45
CA LYS A 4 -25.92 -4.99 -4.79
C LYS A 4 -25.67 -6.21 -3.89
N MET A 5 -24.45 -6.38 -3.37
CA MET A 5 -24.12 -7.44 -2.41
C MET A 5 -24.62 -7.10 -1.00
N TYR A 6 -24.60 -5.82 -0.64
CA TYR A 6 -25.19 -5.31 0.61
C TYR A 6 -26.72 -5.49 0.63
N GLU A 7 -27.41 -5.11 -0.45
CA GLU A 7 -28.86 -5.32 -0.60
C GLU A 7 -29.28 -6.79 -0.51
N LEU A 8 -28.39 -7.71 -0.88
CA LEU A 8 -28.62 -9.16 -0.81
C LEU A 8 -28.32 -9.77 0.58
N GLY A 9 -27.90 -8.96 1.55
CA GLY A 9 -27.56 -9.43 2.91
C GLY A 9 -26.34 -10.35 2.96
N LEU A 10 -25.50 -10.32 1.92
CA LEU A 10 -24.30 -11.17 1.81
C LEU A 10 -23.09 -10.60 2.56
N LEU A 11 -23.19 -9.35 3.01
CA LEU A 11 -22.20 -8.68 3.83
C LEU A 11 -22.86 -8.40 5.18
N PRO A 12 -22.49 -9.13 6.26
CA PRO A 12 -23.14 -9.02 7.56
C PRO A 12 -22.69 -7.81 8.39
N ASP A 13 -22.01 -6.84 7.76
CA ASP A 13 -21.37 -5.73 8.46
C ASP A 13 -22.22 -4.46 8.39
N ASP A 14 -22.48 -3.87 9.55
CA ASP A 14 -23.17 -2.59 9.71
C ASP A 14 -22.19 -1.40 9.60
N ASP A 15 -20.90 -1.69 9.49
CA ASP A 15 -19.84 -0.69 9.37
C ASP A 15 -19.86 0.03 8.02
N VAL A 16 -19.48 1.30 8.04
CA VAL A 16 -19.36 2.12 6.83
C VAL A 16 -18.26 1.55 5.94
N PHE A 17 -18.62 1.10 4.74
CA PHE A 17 -17.65 0.61 3.77
C PHE A 17 -16.67 1.71 3.37
N HIS A 18 -15.37 1.43 3.55
CA HIS A 18 -14.30 2.25 3.03
C HIS A 18 -13.66 1.55 1.83
N LEU A 19 -13.41 2.30 0.76
CA LEU A 19 -12.62 1.81 -0.36
C LEU A 19 -11.18 1.59 0.12
N TYR A 20 -10.67 0.37 -0.06
CA TYR A 20 -9.33 -0.01 0.29
C TYR A 20 -8.56 -0.36 -0.99
N HIS A 21 -7.46 0.34 -1.25
CA HIS A 21 -6.62 0.14 -2.44
C HIS A 21 -5.77 -1.13 -2.34
N GLY A 22 -5.48 -1.63 -1.13
CA GLY A 22 -4.49 -2.68 -0.92
C GLY A 22 -3.05 -2.17 -0.88
N ASP A 23 -2.73 -1.18 -1.70
CA ASP A 23 -1.38 -0.60 -1.79
C ASP A 23 -1.43 0.92 -2.05
N PHE A 24 -2.09 1.69 -1.18
CA PHE A 24 -2.31 3.13 -1.38
C PHE A 24 -1.08 3.95 -0.98
N GLN A 25 -0.17 4.16 -1.93
CA GLN A 25 1.10 4.84 -1.69
C GLN A 25 1.34 5.90 -2.75
N SER A 26 2.11 6.95 -2.44
CA SER A 26 2.39 8.03 -3.40
C SER A 26 2.96 7.52 -4.74
N ARG A 27 3.71 6.41 -4.73
CA ARG A 27 4.25 5.78 -5.94
C ARG A 27 3.19 5.12 -6.84
N ASN A 28 2.09 4.68 -6.25
CA ASN A 28 0.98 4.02 -6.97
C ASN A 28 -0.10 5.04 -7.35
N LEU A 29 0.20 6.33 -7.27
CA LEU A 29 -0.71 7.42 -7.61
C LEU A 29 -0.12 8.21 -8.79
N LEU A 30 -0.51 7.84 -10.01
CA LEU A 30 -0.33 8.71 -11.16
C LEU A 30 -1.45 9.74 -11.15
N VAL A 31 -1.08 10.99 -10.91
CA VAL A 31 -2.02 12.11 -10.91
C VAL A 31 -1.90 12.83 -12.25
N LYS A 32 -2.95 12.76 -13.06
CA LYS A 32 -3.11 13.60 -14.24
C LYS A 32 -4.03 14.77 -13.90
N VAL A 33 -3.50 15.99 -13.93
CA VAL A 33 -4.33 17.20 -13.86
C VAL A 33 -5.14 17.30 -15.15
N VAL A 34 -6.47 17.28 -15.02
CA VAL A 34 -7.41 17.43 -16.14
C VAL A 34 -7.76 18.90 -16.34
N ASP A 35 -8.01 19.61 -15.24
CA ASP A 35 -8.27 21.05 -15.16
C ASP A 35 -8.00 21.57 -13.73
N ASP A 36 -8.23 22.87 -13.50
CA ASP A 36 -7.98 23.57 -12.23
C ASP A 36 -8.73 23.00 -11.01
N SER A 37 -9.73 22.14 -11.23
CA SER A 37 -10.56 21.54 -10.18
C SER A 37 -10.58 20.01 -10.19
N THR A 38 -9.94 19.38 -11.18
CA THR A 38 -10.08 17.95 -11.45
C THR A 38 -8.74 17.27 -11.65
N VAL A 39 -8.49 16.23 -10.85
CA VAL A 39 -7.37 15.31 -11.05
C VAL A 39 -7.90 13.91 -11.33
N LYS A 40 -7.27 13.21 -12.28
CA LYS A 40 -7.49 11.80 -12.53
C LYS A 40 -6.35 11.02 -11.89
N ILE A 41 -6.71 10.10 -10.99
CA ILE A 41 -5.77 9.19 -10.33
C ILE A 41 -5.82 7.86 -11.08
N THR A 42 -4.67 7.39 -11.57
CA THR A 42 -4.49 6.07 -12.20
C THR A 42 -3.30 5.36 -11.58
N ASP A 43 -3.24 4.05 -11.73
CA ASP A 43 -2.13 3.18 -11.31
C ASP A 43 -1.69 2.42 -12.57
N ASP A 44 -0.73 2.95 -13.33
CA ASP A 44 -0.44 2.44 -14.70
C ASP A 44 1.01 2.59 -15.17
N ASP A 45 2.00 2.87 -14.31
CA ASP A 45 3.43 2.78 -14.68
C ASP A 45 4.30 2.69 -13.41
N ALA A 46 4.16 1.58 -12.68
CA ALA A 46 5.10 1.20 -11.63
C ALA A 46 6.38 0.68 -12.29
N TYR A 47 7.36 1.56 -12.53
CA TYR A 47 8.75 1.11 -12.55
C TYR A 47 9.06 0.40 -11.22
N GLU A 48 10.01 -0.55 -11.24
CA GLU A 48 10.40 -1.41 -10.12
C GLU A 48 10.66 -0.64 -8.79
N GLU A 49 9.60 -0.28 -8.09
CA GLU A 49 9.65 0.36 -6.77
C GLU A 49 9.17 -0.66 -5.74
N GLU A 50 10.04 -0.95 -4.78
CA GLU A 50 9.75 -1.89 -3.70
C GLU A 50 8.90 -1.21 -2.62
N GLU A 51 8.13 -1.99 -1.86
CA GLU A 51 7.27 -1.40 -0.80
C GLU A 51 8.09 -0.60 0.24
N GLU A 52 9.36 -0.98 0.44
CA GLU A 52 10.28 -0.26 1.32
C GLU A 52 10.65 1.14 0.83
N ASP A 53 10.48 1.44 -0.46
CA ASP A 53 10.74 2.77 -1.03
C ASP A 53 9.80 3.82 -0.44
N ALA A 54 8.64 3.40 0.09
CA ALA A 54 7.74 4.26 0.85
C ALA A 54 8.40 4.94 2.05
N MET A 55 9.41 4.30 2.65
CA MET A 55 10.15 4.83 3.80
C MET A 55 11.30 5.75 3.40
N LYS A 56 11.72 5.72 2.13
CA LYS A 56 12.86 6.52 1.66
C LYS A 56 12.45 7.97 1.48
N THR A 57 13.36 8.89 1.79
CA THR A 57 13.23 10.29 1.38
C THR A 57 13.65 10.39 -0.08
N PRO A 58 12.79 10.87 -1.00
CA PRO A 58 13.19 11.04 -2.38
C PRO A 58 14.35 12.04 -2.49
N GLU A 59 15.38 11.71 -3.29
CA GLU A 59 16.50 12.61 -3.56
C GLU A 59 16.13 13.72 -4.54
N ASP A 60 15.13 13.46 -5.39
CA ASP A 60 14.59 14.40 -6.35
C ASP A 60 13.62 15.38 -5.69
N ILE A 61 13.78 16.67 -6.02
CA ILE A 61 13.01 17.77 -5.42
C ILE A 61 11.52 17.63 -5.76
N GLU A 62 11.20 17.24 -7.00
CA GLU A 62 9.81 17.08 -7.44
C GLU A 62 9.12 15.93 -6.70
N ARG A 63 9.75 14.74 -6.65
CA ARG A 63 9.24 13.61 -5.85
C ARG A 63 9.13 13.92 -4.36
N SER A 64 10.04 14.71 -3.81
CA SER A 64 10.00 15.14 -2.41
C SER A 64 8.78 16.03 -2.13
N GLU A 65 8.50 16.99 -3.01
CA GLU A 65 7.31 17.84 -2.92
C GLU A 65 6.01 17.04 -3.05
N PHE A 66 5.96 16.06 -3.96
CA PHE A 66 4.80 15.17 -4.08
C PHE A 66 4.57 14.32 -2.83
N LYS A 67 5.64 13.75 -2.26
CA LYS A 67 5.55 12.98 -1.00
C LYS A 67 5.04 13.86 0.14
N ARG A 68 5.55 15.08 0.26
CA ARG A 68 5.11 16.06 1.25
C ARG A 68 3.62 16.39 1.11
N MET A 69 3.17 16.72 -0.09
CA MET A 69 1.76 17.01 -0.36
C MET A 69 0.86 15.81 -0.07
N PHE A 70 1.30 14.61 -0.46
CA PHE A 70 0.56 13.37 -0.17
C PHE A 70 0.38 13.18 1.34
N GLU A 71 1.47 13.25 2.12
CA GLU A 71 1.45 13.09 3.58
C GLU A 71 0.58 14.16 4.28
N GLU A 72 0.57 15.39 3.76
CA GLU A 72 -0.30 16.47 4.25
C GLU A 72 -1.79 16.17 4.03
N ILE A 73 -2.13 15.61 2.85
CA ILE A 73 -3.52 15.29 2.48
C ILE A 73 -4.05 14.07 3.24
N VAL A 74 -3.27 12.98 3.31
CA VAL A 74 -3.69 11.75 4.02
C VAL A 74 -3.64 11.91 5.53
N GLY A 75 -2.89 12.89 6.01
CA GLY A 75 -2.75 13.23 7.42
C GLY A 75 -1.76 12.35 8.17
N THR A 76 -1.26 12.88 9.28
CA THR A 76 -0.19 12.27 10.09
C THR A 76 -0.56 10.90 10.69
N ASN A 77 -1.85 10.62 10.88
CA ASN A 77 -2.32 9.34 11.37
C ASN A 77 -2.06 8.22 10.36
N PHE A 78 -2.22 8.49 9.05
CA PHE A 78 -1.92 7.51 8.01
C PHE A 78 -0.41 7.23 7.98
N SER A 79 0.41 8.28 7.88
CA SER A 79 1.87 8.16 7.80
C SER A 79 2.49 7.44 9.01
N ARG A 80 1.89 7.59 10.20
CA ARG A 80 2.37 6.95 11.43
C ARG A 80 2.34 5.43 11.38
N TYR A 81 1.36 4.83 10.70
CA TYR A 81 1.17 3.38 10.67
C TYR A 81 1.62 2.76 9.35
N SER A 82 1.40 3.45 8.23
CA SER A 82 1.66 2.94 6.88
C SER A 82 3.14 2.72 6.57
N TYR A 83 4.06 3.38 7.28
CA TYR A 83 5.50 3.28 7.07
C TYR A 83 6.23 2.42 8.11
N LEU A 84 5.52 1.76 9.03
CA LEU A 84 6.17 0.91 10.02
C LEU A 84 6.72 -0.36 9.36
N PRO A 85 7.96 -0.78 9.64
CA PRO A 85 8.51 -2.03 9.12
C PRO A 85 7.62 -3.26 9.40
N SER A 86 6.94 -3.28 10.54
CA SER A 86 5.98 -4.32 10.89
C SER A 86 4.72 -4.32 10.01
N TYR A 87 4.28 -3.13 9.56
CA TYR A 87 3.10 -2.99 8.70
C TYR A 87 3.41 -3.42 7.27
N ILE A 88 4.54 -2.96 6.72
CA ILE A 88 5.04 -3.40 5.41
C ILE A 88 5.21 -4.92 5.39
N LEU A 89 5.81 -5.49 6.44
CA LEU A 89 5.93 -6.93 6.57
C LEU A 89 4.58 -7.65 6.65
N ALA A 90 3.59 -7.08 7.35
CA ALA A 90 2.25 -7.64 7.44
C ALA A 90 1.52 -7.62 6.08
N HIS A 91 1.72 -6.61 5.25
CA HIS A 91 1.22 -6.58 3.87
C HIS A 91 1.85 -7.67 3.01
N TRP A 92 3.16 -7.84 3.08
CA TRP A 92 3.85 -8.92 2.35
C TRP A 92 3.33 -10.30 2.78
N MET A 93 3.15 -10.49 4.09
CA MET A 93 2.54 -11.71 4.63
C MET A 93 1.12 -11.91 4.10
N TYR A 94 0.28 -10.86 4.11
CA TYR A 94 -1.09 -10.93 3.61
C TYR A 94 -1.15 -11.31 2.13
N TYR A 95 -0.27 -10.72 1.30
CA TYR A 95 -0.15 -11.06 -0.12
C TYR A 95 0.12 -12.55 -0.32
N ILE A 96 1.13 -13.11 0.36
CA ILE A 96 1.48 -14.54 0.25
C ILE A 96 0.39 -15.43 0.84
N LEU A 97 -0.22 -15.06 1.96
CA LEU A 97 -1.25 -15.87 2.63
C LEU A 97 -2.55 -15.94 1.81
N THR A 98 -2.91 -14.87 1.10
CA THR A 98 -4.15 -14.83 0.30
C THR A 98 -3.99 -15.46 -1.07
N ARG A 99 -2.81 -15.36 -1.69
CA ARG A 99 -2.57 -15.88 -3.05
C ARG A 99 -1.91 -17.27 -3.06
N GLY A 100 -1.25 -17.65 -1.96
CA GLY A 100 -0.39 -18.82 -1.91
C GLY A 100 0.94 -18.60 -2.62
N VAL A 101 1.79 -19.63 -2.63
CA VAL A 101 3.06 -19.63 -3.36
C VAL A 101 2.84 -20.32 -4.71
N CYS A 102 2.81 -19.53 -5.79
CA CYS A 102 2.49 -20.03 -7.12
C CYS A 102 3.69 -19.98 -8.09
N SER A 103 4.77 -19.30 -7.71
CA SER A 103 5.97 -19.13 -8.52
C SER A 103 7.25 -19.17 -7.67
N GLY A 104 8.40 -19.30 -8.33
CA GLY A 104 9.70 -19.18 -7.65
C GLY A 104 9.93 -17.78 -7.05
N GLY A 105 9.35 -16.74 -7.64
CA GLY A 105 9.36 -15.38 -7.07
C GLY A 105 8.58 -15.31 -5.76
N ASP A 106 7.40 -15.92 -5.71
CA ASP A 106 6.61 -15.97 -4.46
C ASP A 106 7.34 -16.74 -3.35
N LEU A 107 8.09 -17.79 -3.72
CA LEU A 107 8.91 -18.54 -2.76
C LEU A 107 10.04 -17.68 -2.19
N TYR A 108 10.74 -16.92 -3.04
CA TYR A 108 11.77 -15.98 -2.60
C TYR A 108 11.21 -14.92 -1.65
N VAL A 109 10.07 -14.31 -2.02
CA VAL A 109 9.37 -13.33 -1.17
C VAL A 109 8.96 -13.95 0.17
N ALA A 110 8.45 -15.19 0.17
CA ALA A 110 8.09 -15.89 1.41
C ALA A 110 9.30 -16.14 2.32
N GLU A 111 10.45 -16.54 1.77
CA GLU A 111 11.69 -16.71 2.53
C GLU A 111 12.20 -15.38 3.08
N GLU A 112 12.10 -14.30 2.30
CA GLU A 112 12.48 -12.96 2.73
C GLU A 112 11.60 -12.45 3.87
N ILE A 113 10.28 -12.66 3.78
CA ILE A 113 9.33 -12.35 4.87
C ILE A 113 9.76 -13.05 6.16
N ILE A 114 10.07 -14.35 6.10
CA ILE A 114 10.50 -15.12 7.28
C ILE A 114 11.80 -14.53 7.85
N SER A 115 12.76 -14.18 6.99
CA SER A 115 14.02 -13.56 7.40
C SER A 115 13.79 -12.21 8.10
N LYS A 116 13.00 -11.32 7.50
CA LYS A 116 12.66 -10.00 8.05
C LYS A 116 11.88 -10.12 9.36
N PHE A 117 10.94 -11.05 9.44
CA PHE A 117 10.18 -11.32 10.67
C PHE A 117 11.10 -11.73 11.82
N LYS A 118 12.01 -12.67 11.57
CA LYS A 118 13.00 -13.10 12.57
C LYS A 118 13.91 -11.95 12.99
N LYS A 119 14.36 -11.12 12.05
CA LYS A 119 15.19 -9.95 12.37
C LYS A 119 14.46 -8.96 13.28
N LEU A 120 13.17 -8.72 12.99
CA LEU A 120 12.35 -7.75 13.70
C LEU A 120 11.93 -8.22 15.12
N HIS A 121 11.72 -9.53 15.30
CA HIS A 121 11.12 -10.06 16.55
C HIS A 121 11.97 -11.08 17.32
N CYS A 122 12.98 -11.69 16.69
CA CYS A 122 13.80 -12.75 17.30
C CYS A 122 15.25 -12.32 17.57
N SER A 123 15.61 -11.06 17.31
CA SER A 123 16.90 -10.50 17.72
C SER A 123 16.82 -10.10 19.20
N SER A 124 17.07 -11.05 20.10
CA SER A 124 17.30 -10.87 21.54
C SER A 124 18.65 -11.48 21.91
#